data_AF-A0A3B9QIQ3-F1
#
_entry.id   AF-A0A3B9QIQ3-F1
#
_cell.length_a   1.000
_cell.length_b   1.000
_cell.length_c   1.000
_cell.angle_alpha   90.00
_cell.angle_beta   90.00
_cell.angle_gamma   90.00
#
_symmetry.space_group_name_H-M   'P 1'
#
loop_
_entity.id
_entity.type
_entity.pdbx_description
1 polymer ?
#
loop_
_entity_poly.entity_id
_entity_poly.type
_entity_poly.pdbx_seq_one_letter_code
_entity_poly.pdbx_strand_id
1 'polypeptide(L)' 'MNQFLIALIGGVGTGSLYAMLGTGLVVAFRGSGVINLGHGAVAGYAAYTFNELRTSGDLYLPWFDIIPEWGFL' A
#
# COMPACT_ATOMS: atom_id res chain seq x y z
N MET A 1 19.15 16.87 -17.20
CA MET A 1 17.92 17.49 -16.65
C MET A 1 16.78 16.47 -16.49
N ASN A 2 16.34 15.78 -17.55
CA ASN A 2 15.20 14.83 -17.48
C ASN A 2 15.34 13.72 -16.41
N GLN A 3 16.51 13.07 -16.33
CA GLN A 3 16.75 11.99 -15.35
C GLN A 3 16.65 12.46 -13.89
N PHE A 4 17.07 13.70 -13.61
CA PHE A 4 16.94 14.28 -12.29
C PHE A 4 15.47 14.48 -11.89
N LEU A 5 14.64 14.96 -12.82
CA LEU A 5 13.21 15.14 -12.58
C LEU A 5 12.50 13.79 -12.33
N ILE A 6 12.85 12.75 -13.09
CA ILE A 6 12.31 11.40 -12.87
C ILE A 6 12.68 10.88 -11.49
N ALA A 7 13.95 10.99 -11.09
CA ALA A 7 14.42 10.55 -9.77
C ALA A 7 13.79 11.36 -8.63
N LEU A 8 13.63 12.67 -8.82
CA LEU A 8 13.00 13.56 -7.83
C LEU A 8 11.54 13.18 -7.61
N ILE A 9 10.76 13.01 -8.69
CA ILE A 9 9.34 12.66 -8.60
C ILE A 9 9.17 11.25 -8.00
N GLY A 10 9.95 10.27 -8.46
CA GLY A 10 9.92 8.92 -7.90
C GLY A 10 10.33 8.88 -6.42
N GLY A 11 11.36 9.63 -6.04
CA GLY A 11 11.84 9.71 -4.67
C GLY A 11 10.85 10.42 -3.73
N VAL A 12 10.27 11.54 -4.15
CA VAL A 12 9.24 12.24 -3.36
C VAL A 12 7.96 11.41 -3.27
N GLY A 13 7.57 10.73 -4.35
CA GLY A 13 6.42 9.83 -4.37
C GLY A 13 6.58 8.68 -3.36
N THR A 14 7.68 7.96 -3.43
CA THR A 14 7.96 6.85 -2.50
C THR A 14 8.16 7.33 -1.06
N GLY A 15 8.92 8.41 -0.84
CA GLY A 15 9.14 8.98 0.49
C GLY A 15 7.86 9.49 1.15
N SER A 16 6.99 10.16 0.39
CA SER A 16 5.69 10.63 0.90
C SER A 16 4.78 9.47 1.28
N LEU A 17 4.77 8.38 0.52
CA LEU A 17 4.01 7.17 0.86
C LEU A 17 4.45 6.59 2.21
N TYR A 18 5.76 6.41 2.42
CA TYR A 18 6.28 5.90 3.70
C TYR A 18 5.97 6.84 4.87
N ALA A 19 6.10 8.15 4.67
CA ALA A 19 5.75 9.15 5.67
C ALA A 19 4.25 9.11 6.02
N MET A 20 3.36 8.95 5.03
CA MET A 20 1.91 8.83 5.25
C MET A 20 1.54 7.56 6.01
N LEU A 21 2.14 6.42 5.68
CA LEU A 21 1.91 5.16 6.41
C LEU A 21 2.36 5.27 7.88
N GLY A 22 3.55 5.81 8.12
CA GLY A 22 4.06 6.00 9.49
C GLY A 22 3.20 6.98 10.31
N THR A 23 2.86 8.13 9.72
CA THR A 23 2.02 9.15 10.38
C THR A 23 0.61 8.65 10.64
N GLY A 24 0.00 7.93 9.68
CA GLY A 24 -1.32 7.32 9.84
C GLY A 24 -1.38 6.34 11.00
N LEU A 25 -0.36 5.48 11.13
CA LEU A 25 -0.25 4.54 12.25
C LEU A 25 -0.15 5.25 13.60
N VAL A 26 0.67 6.30 13.70
CA VAL A 26 0.84 7.09 14.93
C VAL A 26 -0.43 7.85 15.29
N VAL A 27 -1.08 8.49 14.32
CA VAL A 27 -2.34 9.23 14.54
C VAL A 27 -3.45 8.28 15.01
N ALA A 28 -3.58 7.11 14.37
CA ALA A 28 -4.54 6.10 14.78
C ALA A 28 -4.27 5.62 16.22
N PHE A 29 -3.01 5.31 16.55
CA PHE A 29 -2.61 4.91 17.90
C PHE A 29 -2.92 5.98 18.95
N ARG A 30 -2.65 7.26 18.63
CA ARG A 30 -2.95 8.38 19.53
C ARG A 30 -4.44 8.53 19.82
N GLY A 31 -5.32 8.16 18.89
CA GLY A 31 -6.76 8.20 19.07
C GLY A 31 -7.33 6.98 19.79
N SER A 32 -6.81 5.78 19.52
CA SER A 32 -7.35 4.52 20.04
C SER A 32 -6.66 3.99 21.31
N GLY A 33 -5.39 4.37 21.54
CA GLY A 33 -4.52 3.75 22.54
C GLY A 33 -4.06 2.33 22.18
N VAL A 34 -4.40 1.82 20.99
CA VAL A 34 -4.11 0.45 20.53
C VAL A 34 -3.46 0.48 19.16
N ILE A 35 -2.43 -0.34 18.95
CA ILE A 35 -1.72 -0.44 17.67
C ILE A 35 -2.61 -1.17 16.66
N ASN A 36 -2.90 -0.51 15.54
CA ASN A 36 -3.69 -1.09 14.45
C ASN A 36 -2.80 -1.90 13.50
N LEU A 37 -2.75 -3.23 13.69
CA LEU A 37 -2.03 -4.15 12.80
C LEU A 37 -2.67 -4.25 11.41
N GLY A 38 -3.97 -3.94 11.29
CA GLY A 38 -4.70 -3.89 10.02
C GLY A 38 -4.22 -2.77 9.10
N HIS A 39 -3.59 -1.71 9.63
CA HIS A 39 -3.04 -0.62 8.80
C HIS A 39 -1.98 -1.14 7.82
N GLY A 40 -1.10 -2.03 8.29
CA GLY A 40 -0.11 -2.69 7.45
C GLY A 40 -0.74 -3.71 6.49
N ALA A 41 -1.75 -4.46 6.94
CA ALA A 41 -2.45 -5.42 6.11
C ALA A 41 -3.13 -4.75 4.90
N VAL A 42 -3.79 -3.61 5.10
CA VAL A 42 -4.43 -2.83 4.02
C VAL A 42 -3.40 -2.25 3.06
N ALA A 43 -2.28 -1.74 3.56
CA ALA A 43 -1.19 -1.26 2.71
C ALA A 43 -0.60 -2.40 1.85
N GLY A 44 -0.39 -3.57 2.45
CA GLY A 44 0.05 -4.78 1.75
C GLY A 44 -0.94 -5.23 0.67
N TYR A 45 -2.24 -5.26 0.99
CA TYR A 45 -3.29 -5.63 0.04
C TYR A 45 -3.22 -4.79 -1.25
N ALA A 46 -3.10 -3.47 -1.13
CA ALA A 46 -3.00 -2.59 -2.29
C ALA A 46 -1.71 -2.84 -3.09
N ALA A 47 -0.59 -3.09 -2.41
CA ALA A 47 0.69 -3.41 -3.05
C ALA A 47 0.64 -4.72 -3.84
N TYR A 48 0.10 -5.79 -3.24
CA TYR A 48 -0.08 -7.08 -3.91
C TYR A 48 -1.02 -6.98 -5.10
N THR A 49 -2.17 -6.34 -4.93
CA THR A 49 -3.13 -6.14 -6.05
C THR A 49 -2.48 -5.40 -7.22
N PHE A 50 -1.67 -4.37 -6.95
CA PHE A 50 -0.94 -3.68 -8.00
C PHE A 50 0.13 -4.55 -8.66
N ASN A 51 0.87 -5.36 -7.88
CA ASN A 51 1.86 -6.29 -8.40
C ASN A 51 1.21 -7.30 -9.35
N GLU A 52 0.15 -7.96 -8.91
CA GLU A 52 -0.52 -8.99 -9.69
C GLU A 52 -1.18 -8.43 -10.94
N LEU A 53 -1.76 -7.23 -10.87
CA LEU A 53 -2.29 -6.54 -12.05
C LEU A 53 -1.19 -6.22 -13.07
N ARG A 54 0.05 -6.02 -12.62
CA ARG A 54 1.22 -5.73 -13.47
C ARG A 54 1.85 -7.00 -14.05
N THR A 55 1.82 -8.11 -13.33
CA THR A 55 2.48 -9.37 -13.72
C THR A 55 1.55 -10.31 -14.46
N SER A 56 0.35 -10.53 -13.93
CA SER A 56 -0.59 -11.58 -14.33
C SER A 56 -1.87 -11.00 -14.95
N GLY A 57 -2.23 -9.77 -14.59
CA GLY A 57 -3.46 -9.10 -15.02
C GLY A 57 -4.66 -9.33 -14.10
N ASP A 58 -4.41 -9.96 -12.95
CA ASP A 58 -5.45 -10.33 -11.99
C ASP A 58 -5.78 -9.18 -11.05
N LEU A 59 -7.08 -9.00 -10.77
CA LEU A 59 -7.59 -7.95 -9.90
C LEU A 59 -8.28 -8.54 -8.68
N TYR A 60 -7.67 -8.34 -7.52
CA TYR A 60 -8.22 -8.74 -6.23
C TYR A 60 -9.09 -7.63 -5.66
N LEU A 61 -10.34 -7.93 -5.31
CA LEU A 61 -11.28 -6.99 -4.70
C LEU A 61 -11.65 -7.45 -3.28
N PRO A 62 -11.58 -6.59 -2.26
CA PRO A 62 -11.62 -7.02 -0.86
C PRO A 62 -12.96 -7.63 -0.42
N TRP A 63 -14.02 -7.47 -1.21
CA TRP A 63 -15.34 -8.06 -0.96
C TRP A 63 -15.54 -9.43 -1.63
N PHE A 64 -14.70 -9.79 -2.61
CA PHE A 64 -14.74 -11.11 -3.29
C PHE A 64 -13.50 -11.95 -2.98
N ASP A 65 -12.36 -11.31 -2.74
CA ASP A 65 -11.11 -11.94 -2.35
C ASP A 65 -10.44 -11.14 -1.23
N ILE A 66 -10.59 -11.64 0.00
CA ILE A 66 -10.13 -10.96 1.21
C ILE A 66 -8.61 -11.09 1.36
N ILE A 67 -7.98 -12.10 0.75
CA ILE A 67 -6.56 -12.39 0.86
C ILE A 67 -5.99 -12.63 -0.55
N PRO A 68 -5.18 -11.71 -1.11
CA PRO A 68 -4.69 -11.69 -2.51
C PRO A 68 -3.83 -12.88 -3.02
N GLU A 69 -3.98 -14.06 -2.43
CA GLU A 69 -3.23 -15.30 -2.70
C GLU A 69 -4.16 -16.53 -2.76
N TRP A 70 -5.46 -16.38 -2.48
CA TRP A 70 -6.39 -17.52 -2.39
C TRP A 70 -6.97 -17.95 -3.73
N GLY A 71 -6.76 -17.16 -4.79
CA GLY A 71 -7.04 -17.55 -6.18
C GLY A 71 -8.47 -18.04 -6.37
N PHE A 72 -9.44 -17.12 -6.28
CA PHE A 72 -10.86 -17.47 -6.48
C PHE A 72 -11.35 -17.27 -7.93
N LEU A 73 -10.52 -16.69 -8.81
CA LEU A 73 -10.72 -16.58 -10.26
C LEU A 73 -9.41 -16.84 -11.00
#